data_AF-A0A7S1R7W0-F1
#
_entry.id   AF-A0A7S1R7W0-F1
#
_cell.length_a   1.000
_cell.length_b   1.000
_cell.length_c   1.000
_cell.angle_alpha   90.00
_cell.angle_beta   90.00
_cell.angle_gamma   90.00
#
_symmetry.space_group_name_H-M   'P 1'
#
loop_
_entity.id
_entity.type
_entity.pdbx_description
1 polymer ?
#
loop_
_entity_poly.entity_id
_entity_poly.type
_entity_poly.pdbx_seq_one_letter_code
_entity_poly.pdbx_strand_id
1 'polypeptide(L)'
;ETKRGADALCRELQYQQLSAAAIHGDKEQRQRDRTLSEFRSGRISILIATDVAQRGLDIKDVMYVVNYDLPKTLEDYIHRIGRTGRAGAKGTALTFFPAEAYTPDMIRMARHIAKAIRDVGQSPPEELVALTVQRR
;
A
#
# COMPACT_ATOMS: atom_id res chain seq x y z
N GLU A 1 2.53 3.28 9.55
CA GLU A 1 1.41 2.35 9.53
C GLU A 1 0.95 1.96 10.93
N THR A 2 -0.22 2.43 11.35
CA THR A 2 -0.79 2.11 12.68
C THR A 2 -2.26 1.74 12.56
N LYS A 3 -2.76 0.92 13.49
CA LYS A 3 -4.17 0.49 13.53
C LYS A 3 -5.12 1.69 13.69
N ARG A 4 -4.75 2.64 14.56
CA ARG A 4 -5.47 3.91 14.76
C ARG A 4 -5.48 4.76 13.49
N GLY A 5 -4.36 4.84 12.77
CA GLY A 5 -4.28 5.54 11.49
C GLY A 5 -5.19 4.91 10.43
N ALA A 6 -5.24 3.58 10.35
CA ALA A 6 -6.14 2.88 9.44
C ALA A 6 -7.62 3.15 9.74
N ASP A 7 -8.02 3.10 11.02
CA ASP A 7 -9.38 3.42 11.44
C ASP A 7 -9.72 4.90 11.18
N ALA A 8 -8.80 5.83 11.43
CA ALA A 8 -9.01 7.25 11.16
C ALA A 8 -9.19 7.53 9.67
N LEU A 9 -8.32 6.98 8.81
CA LEU A 9 -8.43 7.12 7.35
C LEU A 9 -9.74 6.49 6.83
N CYS A 10 -10.13 5.34 7.35
CA CYS A 10 -11.39 4.71 6.98
C CYS A 10 -12.59 5.58 7.31
N ARG A 11 -12.62 6.20 8.51
CA ARG A 11 -13.70 7.11 8.91
C ARG A 11 -13.76 8.34 8.02
N GLU A 12 -12.61 8.92 7.67
CA GLU A 12 -12.54 10.06 6.74
C GLU A 12 -13.14 9.69 5.38
N LEU A 13 -12.73 8.56 4.81
CA LEU A 13 -13.26 8.11 3.51
C LEU A 13 -14.77 7.83 3.57
N GLN A 14 -15.26 7.24 4.66
CA GLN A 14 -16.70 7.02 4.87
C GLN A 14 -17.47 8.34 5.02
N TYR A 15 -16.88 9.35 5.69
CA TYR A 15 -17.45 10.68 5.79
C TYR A 15 -17.59 11.35 4.42
N GLN A 16 -16.61 11.12 3.52
CA GLN A 16 -16.67 11.49 2.11
C GLN A 16 -17.59 10.59 1.27
N GLN A 17 -18.43 9.75 1.90
CA GLN A 17 -19.37 8.83 1.26
C GLN A 17 -18.72 7.77 0.36
N LEU A 18 -17.45 7.46 0.58
CA LEU A 18 -16.75 6.38 -0.12
C LEU A 18 -16.94 5.05 0.62
N SER A 19 -17.19 3.99 -0.14
CA SER A 19 -17.35 2.64 0.42
C SER A 19 -15.99 2.08 0.82
N ALA A 20 -15.65 2.27 2.09
CA ALA A 20 -14.34 1.95 2.67
C ALA A 20 -14.48 1.11 3.95
N ALA A 21 -13.51 0.23 4.19
CA ALA A 21 -13.37 -0.49 5.46
C ALA A 21 -11.91 -0.72 5.84
N ALA A 22 -11.64 -0.79 7.16
CA ALA A 22 -10.31 -1.05 7.70
C ALA A 22 -10.15 -2.51 8.18
N ILE A 23 -8.97 -3.09 7.93
CA ILE A 23 -8.57 -4.42 8.41
C ILE A 23 -7.20 -4.37 9.10
N HIS A 24 -7.17 -4.79 10.37
CA HIS A 24 -5.96 -4.78 11.19
C HIS A 24 -6.08 -5.74 12.37
N GLY A 25 -4.98 -5.95 13.12
CA GLY A 25 -4.89 -6.95 14.18
C GLY A 25 -5.86 -6.78 15.37
N ASP A 26 -6.39 -5.58 15.60
CA ASP A 26 -7.41 -5.35 16.65
C ASP A 26 -8.85 -5.65 16.19
N LYS A 27 -9.07 -6.01 14.91
CA LYS A 27 -10.40 -6.48 14.46
C LYS A 27 -10.53 -7.96 14.76
N GLU A 28 -11.70 -8.36 15.27
CA GLU A 28 -12.03 -9.77 15.45
C GLU A 28 -11.99 -10.54 14.12
N GLN A 29 -11.62 -11.82 14.15
CA GLN A 29 -11.50 -12.64 12.94
C GLN A 29 -12.81 -12.64 12.13
N ARG A 30 -13.97 -12.76 12.80
CA ARG A 30 -15.28 -12.69 12.14
C ARG A 30 -15.51 -11.39 11.38
N GLN A 31 -15.05 -10.26 11.93
CA GLN A 31 -15.15 -8.95 11.28
C GLN A 31 -14.18 -8.86 10.09
N ARG A 32 -12.97 -9.41 10.23
CA ARG A 32 -11.99 -9.51 9.13
C ARG A 32 -12.57 -10.29 7.95
N ASP A 33 -13.14 -11.47 8.21
CA ASP A 33 -13.70 -12.35 7.18
C ASP A 33 -14.89 -11.71 6.46
N ARG A 34 -15.78 -11.06 7.22
CA ARG A 34 -16.91 -10.30 6.66
C ARG A 34 -16.42 -9.17 5.75
N THR A 35 -15.47 -8.37 6.22
CA THR A 35 -14.92 -7.23 5.47
C THR A 35 -14.28 -7.69 4.16
N LEU A 36 -13.51 -8.79 4.20
CA LEU A 36 -12.93 -9.38 2.99
C LEU A 36 -13.98 -9.88 2.01
N SER A 37 -15.06 -10.51 2.50
CA SER A 37 -16.16 -10.98 1.66
C SER A 37 -16.90 -9.80 0.99
N GLU A 38 -17.15 -8.73 1.75
CA GLU A 38 -17.76 -7.50 1.23
C GLU A 38 -16.85 -6.79 0.21
N PHE A 39 -15.53 -6.78 0.43
CA PHE A 39 -14.57 -6.26 -0.54
C PHE A 39 -14.51 -7.09 -1.83
N ARG A 40 -14.41 -8.42 -1.72
CA ARG A 40 -14.39 -9.34 -2.89
C ARG A 40 -15.67 -9.28 -3.71
N SER A 41 -16.81 -9.04 -3.06
CA SER A 41 -18.10 -8.86 -3.75
C SER A 41 -18.30 -7.47 -4.36
N GLY A 42 -17.34 -6.55 -4.18
CA GLY A 42 -17.43 -5.17 -4.67
C GLY A 42 -18.36 -4.26 -3.87
N ARG A 43 -18.95 -4.74 -2.76
CA ARG A 43 -19.76 -3.91 -1.86
C ARG A 43 -18.91 -2.84 -1.16
N ILE A 44 -17.66 -3.20 -0.85
CA ILE A 44 -16.62 -2.26 -0.42
C ILE A 44 -15.65 -2.07 -1.57
N SER A 45 -15.39 -0.81 -1.93
CA SER A 45 -14.46 -0.47 -3.01
C SER A 45 -13.05 -0.16 -2.51
N ILE A 46 -12.89 0.22 -1.23
CA ILE A 46 -11.61 0.62 -0.65
C ILE A 46 -11.34 -0.19 0.62
N LEU A 47 -10.24 -0.93 0.63
CA LEU A 47 -9.78 -1.68 1.80
C LEU A 47 -8.51 -1.05 2.35
N ILE A 48 -8.57 -0.55 3.57
CA ILE A 48 -7.44 0.03 4.29
C ILE A 48 -6.84 -1.05 5.18
N ALA A 49 -5.57 -1.38 4.99
CA ALA A 49 -4.91 -2.47 5.72
C ALA A 49 -3.64 -2.02 6.44
N THR A 50 -3.25 -2.77 7.46
CA THR A 50 -1.90 -2.70 8.07
C THR A 50 -1.15 -4.00 7.82
N ASP A 51 0.19 -3.99 7.88
CA ASP A 51 1.06 -5.15 7.63
C ASP A 51 0.74 -6.34 8.54
N VAL A 52 0.29 -6.08 9.77
CA VAL A 52 -0.13 -7.13 10.73
C VAL A 52 -1.34 -7.92 10.20
N ALA A 53 -2.13 -7.34 9.29
CA ALA A 53 -3.24 -8.03 8.66
C ALA A 53 -2.79 -8.97 7.53
N GLN A 54 -1.62 -8.77 6.90
CA GLN A 54 -1.31 -9.36 5.59
C GLN A 54 -1.02 -10.87 5.62
N ARG A 55 -0.56 -11.42 6.74
CA ARG A 55 -0.31 -12.87 6.86
C ARG A 55 -1.65 -13.62 6.90
N GLY A 56 -1.95 -14.36 5.84
CA GLY A 56 -3.15 -15.17 5.71
C GLY A 56 -4.34 -14.48 5.03
N LEU A 57 -4.24 -13.19 4.67
CA LEU A 57 -5.28 -12.54 3.87
C LEU A 57 -4.95 -12.65 2.38
N ASP A 58 -5.66 -13.55 1.70
CA ASP A 58 -5.56 -13.67 0.25
C ASP A 58 -6.40 -12.57 -0.43
N ILE A 59 -5.83 -11.37 -0.47
CA ILE A 59 -6.35 -10.25 -1.26
C ILE A 59 -5.61 -10.30 -2.60
N LYS A 60 -6.32 -10.64 -3.68
CA LYS A 60 -5.80 -10.75 -5.04
C LYS A 60 -6.66 -9.91 -5.97
N ASP A 61 -6.11 -9.62 -7.15
CA ASP A 61 -6.83 -9.08 -8.29
C ASP A 61 -7.45 -7.69 -8.05
N VAL A 62 -6.78 -6.88 -7.23
CA VAL A 62 -7.14 -5.45 -7.10
C VAL A 62 -6.54 -4.66 -8.27
N MET A 63 -7.25 -3.63 -8.74
CA MET A 63 -6.75 -2.76 -9.82
C MET A 63 -5.67 -1.78 -9.33
N TYR A 64 -5.79 -1.35 -8.08
CA TYR A 64 -4.92 -0.34 -7.48
C TYR A 64 -4.39 -0.82 -6.13
N VAL A 65 -3.11 -0.56 -5.89
CA VAL A 65 -2.48 -0.63 -4.57
C VAL A 65 -1.94 0.73 -4.23
N VAL A 66 -2.28 1.24 -3.04
CA VAL A 66 -1.78 2.53 -2.55
C VAL A 66 -1.00 2.31 -1.26
N ASN A 67 0.31 2.53 -1.29
CA ASN A 67 1.11 2.66 -0.08
C ASN A 67 0.93 4.07 0.48
N TYR A 68 -0.06 4.22 1.37
CA TYR A 68 -0.34 5.50 2.04
C TYR A 68 0.83 5.93 2.93
N ASP A 69 1.32 5.00 3.74
CA ASP A 69 2.58 5.11 4.46
C ASP A 69 3.66 4.33 3.72
N LEU A 70 4.89 4.87 3.68
CA LEU A 70 6.02 4.17 3.09
C LEU A 70 6.29 2.83 3.81
N PRO A 71 6.46 1.71 3.08
CA PRO A 71 6.80 0.43 3.68
C PRO A 71 8.13 0.48 4.43
N LYS A 72 8.29 -0.35 5.46
CA LYS A 72 9.52 -0.40 6.27
C LYS A 72 10.68 -1.10 5.54
N THR A 73 10.35 -2.07 4.70
CA THR A 73 11.33 -2.84 3.92
C THR A 73 10.95 -2.89 2.44
N LEU A 74 11.94 -3.19 1.58
CA LEU A 74 11.69 -3.41 0.16
C LEU A 74 10.82 -4.66 -0.08
N GLU A 75 10.98 -5.69 0.76
CA GLU A 75 10.19 -6.91 0.69
C GLU A 75 8.71 -6.61 0.95
N ASP A 76 8.40 -5.80 1.97
CA ASP A 76 7.02 -5.34 2.23
C ASP A 76 6.47 -4.56 1.04
N TYR A 77 7.27 -3.66 0.45
CA TYR A 77 6.88 -2.94 -0.76
C TYR A 77 6.50 -3.90 -1.89
N ILE A 78 7.35 -4.87 -2.21
CA ILE A 78 7.12 -5.87 -3.28
C ILE A 78 5.87 -6.70 -3.00
N HIS A 79 5.70 -7.19 -1.76
CA HIS A 79 4.54 -7.99 -1.36
C HIS A 79 3.22 -7.23 -1.43
N ARG A 80 3.23 -5.95 -1.08
CA ARG A 80 2.08 -5.04 -1.17
C ARG A 80 1.72 -4.75 -2.62
N ILE A 81 2.66 -4.32 -3.46
CA ILE A 81 2.34 -4.02 -4.87
C ILE A 81 1.97 -5.28 -5.65
N GLY A 82 2.46 -6.45 -5.25
CA GLY A 82 2.09 -7.75 -5.83
C GLY A 82 0.63 -8.17 -5.60
N ARG A 83 -0.19 -7.35 -4.92
CA ARG A 83 -1.65 -7.53 -4.85
C ARG A 83 -2.35 -7.16 -6.15
N THR A 84 -1.73 -6.34 -7.00
CA THR A 84 -2.24 -5.97 -8.32
C THR A 84 -1.42 -6.60 -9.45
N GLY A 85 -1.90 -6.50 -10.70
CA GLY A 85 -1.13 -6.88 -11.89
C GLY A 85 -0.81 -8.37 -12.04
N ARG A 86 -1.72 -9.27 -11.63
CA ARG A 86 -1.53 -10.73 -11.68
C ARG A 86 -2.15 -11.35 -12.94
N ALA A 87 -1.70 -12.55 -13.31
CA ALA A 87 -2.24 -13.36 -14.41
C ALA A 87 -2.35 -12.61 -15.76
N GLY A 88 -1.37 -11.74 -16.07
CA GLY A 88 -1.35 -10.96 -17.31
C GLY A 88 -2.24 -9.70 -17.28
N ALA A 89 -3.00 -9.47 -16.21
CA ALA A 89 -3.74 -8.23 -16.01
C ALA A 89 -2.79 -7.06 -15.72
N LYS A 90 -3.18 -5.86 -16.15
CA LYS A 90 -2.50 -4.62 -15.75
C LYS A 90 -2.92 -4.24 -14.32
N GLY A 91 -2.00 -3.62 -13.60
CA GLY A 91 -2.21 -3.15 -12.24
C GLY A 91 -1.43 -1.87 -11.99
N THR A 92 -1.92 -1.01 -11.11
CA THR A 92 -1.25 0.24 -10.76
C THR A 92 -0.91 0.28 -9.28
N ALA A 93 0.35 0.57 -8.98
CA ALA A 93 0.80 0.80 -7.61
C ALA A 93 1.23 2.26 -7.44
N LEU A 94 0.68 2.91 -6.41
CA LEU A 94 1.01 4.27 -6.01
C LEU A 94 1.67 4.22 -4.65
N THR A 95 2.70 5.04 -4.43
CA THR A 95 3.40 5.10 -3.15
C THR A 95 3.65 6.55 -2.80
N PHE A 96 3.15 6.98 -1.64
CA PHE A 96 3.39 8.32 -1.16
C PHE A 96 4.73 8.40 -0.45
N PHE A 97 5.51 9.39 -0.85
CA PHE A 97 6.73 9.81 -0.16
C PHE A 97 6.44 11.10 0.59
N PRO A 98 6.62 11.15 1.92
CA PRO A 98 6.43 12.38 2.68
C PRO A 98 7.37 13.48 2.21
N ALA A 99 6.84 14.62 1.77
CA ALA A 99 7.63 15.73 1.23
C ALA A 99 8.55 16.39 2.27
N GLU A 100 8.17 16.32 3.55
CA GLU A 100 8.80 17.09 4.63
C GLU A 100 9.88 16.30 5.41
N ALA A 101 10.03 15.00 5.15
CA ALA A 101 10.88 14.11 5.95
C ALA A 101 11.92 13.36 5.11
N TYR A 102 13.01 14.04 4.76
CA TYR A 102 14.20 13.41 4.14
C TYR A 102 15.03 12.65 5.17
N THR A 103 14.51 11.53 5.64
CA THR A 103 15.26 10.63 6.51
C THR A 103 16.23 9.77 5.68
N PRO A 104 17.39 9.37 6.26
CA PRO A 104 18.31 8.45 5.58
C PRO A 104 17.64 7.14 5.13
N ASP A 105 16.68 6.65 5.89
CA ASP A 105 15.95 5.41 5.57
C ASP A 105 14.99 5.60 4.40
N MET A 106 14.31 6.75 4.31
CA MET A 106 13.48 7.06 3.13
C MET A 106 14.32 7.14 1.86
N ILE A 107 15.47 7.82 1.90
CA ILE A 107 16.38 7.92 0.74
C ILE A 107 16.89 6.53 0.34
N ARG A 108 17.22 5.68 1.33
CA ARG A 108 17.61 4.29 1.08
C ARG A 108 16.49 3.49 0.43
N MET A 109 15.26 3.62 0.93
CA MET A 109 14.08 3.00 0.34
C MET A 109 13.83 3.48 -1.09
N ALA A 110 13.92 4.78 -1.35
CA ALA A 110 13.79 5.35 -2.69
C ALA A 110 14.81 4.76 -3.66
N ARG A 111 16.08 4.61 -3.24
CA ARG A 111 17.13 3.94 -4.03
C ARG A 111 16.80 2.48 -4.29
N HIS A 112 16.33 1.75 -3.28
CA HIS A 112 15.95 0.34 -3.41
C HIS A 112 14.79 0.16 -4.40
N ILE A 113 13.75 0.98 -4.29
CA ILE A 113 12.60 0.94 -5.20
C ILE A 113 13.02 1.33 -6.63
N ALA A 114 13.80 2.41 -6.79
CA ALA A 114 14.31 2.81 -8.10
C ALA A 114 15.17 1.71 -8.74
N LYS A 115 15.99 1.01 -7.95
CA LYS A 115 16.74 -0.16 -8.42
C LYS A 115 15.80 -1.29 -8.83
N ALA A 116 14.82 -1.64 -8.01
CA ALA A 116 13.87 -2.72 -8.31
C ALA A 116 13.08 -2.47 -9.60
N ILE A 117 12.68 -1.21 -9.86
CA ILE A 117 12.00 -0.81 -11.10
C ILE A 117 12.94 -0.99 -12.31
N ARG A 118 14.22 -0.61 -12.19
CA ARG A 118 15.22 -0.82 -13.25
C ARG A 118 15.51 -2.29 -13.51
N ASP A 119 15.59 -3.10 -12.46
CA ASP A 119 15.89 -4.54 -12.54
C ASP A 119 14.82 -5.30 -13.34
N VAL A 120 13.60 -4.76 -13.46
CA VAL A 120 12.52 -5.30 -14.31
C VAL A 120 12.38 -4.60 -15.66
N GLY A 121 13.39 -3.80 -16.06
CA GLY A 121 13.44 -3.12 -17.37
C GLY A 121 12.56 -1.88 -17.47
N GLN A 122 12.05 -1.36 -16.35
CA GLN A 122 11.26 -0.12 -16.34
C GLN A 122 12.11 1.08 -15.92
N SER A 123 11.73 2.27 -16.38
CA SER A 123 12.36 3.51 -15.95
C SER A 123 11.68 4.04 -14.68
N PRO A 124 12.41 4.28 -13.58
CA PRO A 124 11.84 4.89 -12.38
C PRO A 124 11.31 6.30 -12.68
N PRO A 125 10.22 6.74 -12.04
CA PRO A 125 9.74 8.11 -12.15
C PRO A 125 10.83 9.13 -11.78
N GLU A 126 10.89 10.26 -12.48
CA GLU A 126 11.90 11.32 -12.24
C GLU A 126 11.86 11.83 -10.81
N GLU A 127 10.66 12.01 -10.26
CA GLU A 127 10.43 12.41 -8.87
C GLU A 127 11.10 11.45 -7.89
N LEU A 128 10.97 10.13 -8.12
CA LEU A 128 11.63 9.12 -7.29
C LEU A 128 13.15 9.19 -7.42
N VAL A 129 13.67 9.41 -8.64
CA VAL A 129 15.11 9.57 -8.87
C VAL A 129 15.63 10.81 -8.13
N ALA A 130 14.91 11.93 -8.16
CA ALA A 130 15.28 13.16 -7.46
C ALA A 130 15.44 12.93 -5.94
N LEU A 131 14.56 12.12 -5.33
CA LEU A 131 14.68 11.72 -3.91
C LEU A 131 15.97 10.93 -3.60
N THR A 132 16.59 10.28 -4.59
CA THR A 132 17.82 9.49 -4.37
C THR A 132 19.10 10.32 -4.33
N VAL A 133 19.07 11.50 -4.96
CA VAL A 133 20.23 12.37 -5.24
C VAL A 133 20.40 13.44 -4.17
N GLN A 134 19.34 13.84 -3.46
CA GLN A 134 19.45 14.82 -2.38
C GLN A 134 20.41 14.33 -1.29
N ARG A 135 21.62 14.91 -1.30
CA ARG A 135 22.60 14.83 -0.23
C ARG A 135 22.34 16.02 0.70
N ARG A 136 22.29 15.75 2.00
CA ARG A 136 22.69 16.77 2.98
C ARG A 136 24.19 17.05 2.80
#